data_AF-A0A5N6XFX9-F1
#
_entry.id   AF-A0A5N6XFX9-F1
#
_cell.length_a   1.000
_cell.length_b   1.000
_cell.length_c   1.000
_cell.angle_alpha   90.00
_cell.angle_beta   90.00
_cell.angle_gamma   90.00
#
_symmetry.space_group_name_H-M   'P 1'
#
loop_
_entity.id
_entity.type
_entity.pdbx_description
1 polymer ?
#
loop_
_entity_poly.entity_id
_entity_poly.type
_entity_poly.pdbx_seq_one_letter_code
_entity_poly.pdbx_strand_id
1 'polypeptide(L)'
;MDTLWILAFSSGVATHLLLYRSSEWDIKAPSIVKIYTLLGATLVYLERAGLLDGFLISTRPKWGISVILYHIAGVYASMLFYRAFWHRLCGFPGPFLARLSNFYVTSLSAKSLHLYEEVQKLHQQYGDYVRLALRDYEPRVSHYAEQLLEAVRKNVGKPMDMAKWFNYYSFDVMGDLSFGKSFNMLVGGQDTYFSTQLHADMKSIGLFSHLTWLFPFFKRIPILNSDYLKFWDWVGGRVEERIKNDPDRPDVFSWILDAFQNGPKTKQDHLDLHGDAYLIIVAGSDTTAATLTNLFFHLATDHTWQAKLQEELDALPELTQERLTSVKLLDALINETLRLHPAVPSGTQRLTPPEGLQIGDKYIPGDVMVCIPTHTLFRDERAFVRPNEFLPERWMTQPELIKDASVFIPFNAGPYSCVGKQLALMELRRVTAEILTRYDVEFAQGQTTEDFLDGKRDTFTLVTAPLKLVFRER
;
A
#
# COMPACT_ATOMS: atom_id res chain seq x y z
N MET A 1 -32.35 -12.42 -45.31
CA MET A 1 -32.19 -13.55 -44.36
C MET A 1 -30.78 -13.67 -43.77
N ASP A 2 -29.83 -12.75 -43.98
CA ASP A 2 -28.46 -12.88 -43.42
C ASP A 2 -27.96 -11.63 -42.67
N THR A 3 -28.84 -10.80 -42.13
CA THR A 3 -28.45 -9.53 -41.45
C THR A 3 -28.61 -9.56 -39.92
N LEU A 4 -29.21 -10.62 -39.36
CA LEU A 4 -29.46 -10.73 -37.91
C LEU A 4 -28.16 -10.74 -37.09
N TRP A 5 -27.13 -11.42 -37.58
CA TRP A 5 -25.81 -11.43 -36.94
C TRP A 5 -25.15 -10.05 -36.97
N ILE A 6 -25.37 -9.26 -38.02
CA ILE A 6 -24.84 -7.89 -38.16
C ILE A 6 -25.48 -6.99 -37.11
N LEU A 7 -26.81 -7.06 -36.96
CA LEU A 7 -27.53 -6.29 -35.94
C LEU A 7 -27.11 -6.69 -34.53
N ALA A 8 -27.00 -7.99 -34.24
CA ALA A 8 -26.55 -8.49 -32.95
C ALA A 8 -25.12 -8.04 -32.64
N PHE A 9 -24.19 -8.20 -33.58
CA PHE A 9 -22.80 -7.76 -33.42
C PHE A 9 -22.69 -6.25 -33.22
N SER A 10 -23.43 -5.46 -34.01
CA SER A 10 -23.45 -4.00 -33.91
C SER A 10 -24.03 -3.54 -32.58
N SER A 11 -25.04 -4.24 -32.05
CA SER A 11 -25.57 -3.98 -30.71
C SER A 11 -24.50 -4.22 -29.63
N GLY A 12 -23.67 -5.26 -29.76
CA GLY A 12 -22.54 -5.50 -28.87
C GLY A 12 -21.47 -4.41 -28.92
N VAL A 13 -21.14 -3.93 -30.13
CA VAL A 13 -20.22 -2.79 -30.32
C VAL A 13 -20.77 -1.54 -29.62
N ALA A 14 -22.05 -1.23 -29.80
CA ALA A 14 -22.71 -0.09 -29.16
C ALA A 14 -22.73 -0.24 -27.62
N THR A 15 -23.04 -1.43 -27.10
CA THR A 15 -22.97 -1.74 -25.67
C THR A 15 -21.56 -1.52 -25.13
N HIS A 16 -20.51 -1.93 -25.86
CA HIS A 16 -19.14 -1.64 -25.44
C HIS A 16 -18.86 -0.13 -25.40
N LEU A 17 -19.15 0.61 -26.47
CA LEU A 17 -18.81 2.03 -26.57
C LEU A 17 -19.61 2.94 -25.63
N LEU A 18 -20.87 2.60 -25.35
CA LEU A 18 -21.79 3.41 -24.56
C LEU A 18 -21.87 3.00 -23.09
N LEU A 19 -21.65 1.72 -22.77
CA LEU A 19 -21.77 1.20 -21.41
C LEU A 19 -20.42 0.71 -20.89
N TYR A 20 -19.81 -0.28 -21.52
CA TYR A 20 -18.60 -0.92 -20.97
C TYR A 20 -17.33 -0.05 -21.01
N ARG A 21 -17.34 1.02 -21.79
CA ARG A 21 -16.22 1.99 -21.85
C ARG A 21 -16.18 2.92 -20.63
N SER A 22 -17.32 3.15 -19.97
CA SER A 22 -17.45 4.05 -18.82
C SER A 22 -17.78 3.24 -17.57
N SER A 23 -16.94 3.30 -16.55
CA SER A 23 -17.00 2.52 -15.29
C SER A 23 -16.33 1.14 -15.32
N GLU A 24 -16.11 0.59 -14.14
CA GLU A 24 -15.49 -0.72 -13.89
C GLU A 24 -16.57 -1.80 -13.87
N TRP A 25 -16.54 -2.70 -14.85
CA TRP A 25 -17.60 -3.71 -15.06
C TRP A 25 -17.17 -5.13 -14.69
N ASP A 26 -15.89 -5.33 -14.42
CA ASP A 26 -15.31 -6.58 -13.90
C ASP A 26 -15.89 -6.94 -12.52
N ILE A 27 -16.16 -5.95 -11.67
CA ILE A 27 -16.84 -6.13 -10.37
C ILE A 27 -18.26 -6.68 -10.55
N LYS A 28 -18.92 -6.33 -11.66
CA LYS A 28 -20.28 -6.78 -11.99
C LYS A 28 -20.30 -8.08 -12.81
N ALA A 29 -19.17 -8.77 -13.00
CA ALA A 29 -19.08 -9.96 -13.84
C ALA A 29 -20.13 -11.04 -13.48
N PRO A 30 -20.40 -11.39 -12.21
CA PRO A 30 -21.44 -12.37 -11.88
C PRO A 30 -22.84 -11.92 -12.29
N SER A 31 -23.15 -10.62 -12.12
CA SER A 31 -24.43 -10.03 -12.51
C SER A 31 -24.59 -9.96 -14.02
N ILE A 32 -23.51 -9.62 -14.74
CA ILE A 32 -23.47 -9.64 -16.21
C ILE A 32 -23.72 -11.05 -16.73
N VAL A 33 -23.04 -12.06 -16.16
CA VAL A 33 -23.25 -13.47 -16.51
C VAL A 33 -24.69 -13.88 -16.24
N LYS A 34 -25.27 -13.51 -15.09
CA LYS A 34 -26.69 -13.77 -14.78
C LYS A 34 -27.61 -13.13 -15.82
N ILE A 35 -27.39 -11.86 -16.17
CA ILE A 35 -28.21 -11.13 -17.16
C ILE A 35 -28.12 -11.80 -18.53
N TYR A 36 -26.92 -12.10 -19.03
CA TYR A 36 -26.76 -12.78 -20.33
C TYR A 36 -27.31 -14.21 -20.31
N THR A 37 -27.24 -14.92 -19.18
CA THR A 37 -27.82 -16.26 -19.01
C THR A 37 -29.35 -16.20 -19.02
N LEU A 38 -29.95 -15.23 -18.32
CA LEU A 38 -31.41 -15.01 -18.31
C LEU A 38 -31.93 -14.57 -19.67
N LEU A 39 -31.24 -13.63 -20.32
CA LEU A 39 -31.55 -13.21 -21.69
C LEU A 39 -31.46 -14.40 -22.66
N GLY A 40 -30.46 -15.28 -22.49
CA GLY A 40 -30.32 -16.48 -23.31
C GLY A 40 -31.38 -17.52 -23.08
N ALA A 41 -31.69 -17.80 -21.82
CA ALA A 41 -32.80 -18.70 -21.48
C ALA A 41 -34.13 -18.17 -22.04
N THR A 42 -34.35 -16.86 -21.96
CA THR A 42 -35.55 -16.20 -22.50
C THR A 42 -35.63 -16.31 -24.02
N LEU A 43 -34.54 -16.01 -24.74
CA LEU A 43 -34.50 -16.12 -26.20
C LEU A 43 -34.67 -17.57 -26.68
N VAL A 44 -34.09 -18.55 -25.99
CA VAL A 44 -34.27 -19.97 -26.28
C VAL A 44 -35.70 -20.44 -26.00
N TYR A 45 -36.33 -19.92 -24.94
CA TYR A 45 -37.73 -20.21 -24.65
C TYR A 45 -38.66 -19.64 -25.72
N LEU A 46 -38.46 -18.37 -26.13
CA LEU A 46 -39.22 -17.72 -27.19
C LEU A 46 -39.07 -18.45 -28.53
N GLU A 47 -37.86 -18.93 -28.85
CA GLU A 47 -37.59 -19.77 -30.01
C GLU A 47 -38.35 -21.11 -29.95
N ARG A 48 -38.34 -21.80 -28.80
CA ARG A 48 -39.02 -23.10 -28.64
C ARG A 48 -40.55 -22.99 -28.60
N ALA A 49 -41.07 -21.88 -28.11
CA ALA A 49 -42.50 -21.65 -27.99
C ALA A 49 -43.16 -21.19 -29.31
N GLY A 50 -42.38 -21.00 -30.39
CA GLY A 50 -42.90 -20.53 -31.69
C GLY A 50 -43.50 -19.13 -31.66
N LEU A 51 -43.25 -18.36 -30.59
CA LEU A 51 -43.89 -17.07 -30.33
C LEU A 51 -43.44 -15.97 -31.32
N LEU A 52 -42.39 -16.23 -32.09
CA LEU A 52 -41.81 -15.30 -33.05
C LEU A 52 -41.86 -15.83 -34.50
N ASP A 53 -42.58 -16.92 -34.75
CA ASP A 53 -42.66 -17.59 -36.07
C ASP A 53 -43.33 -16.72 -37.17
N GLY A 54 -44.10 -15.70 -36.78
CA GLY A 54 -44.69 -14.70 -37.69
C GLY A 54 -43.80 -13.49 -38.00
N PHE A 55 -42.69 -13.31 -37.27
CA PHE A 55 -41.66 -12.33 -37.62
C PHE A 55 -40.67 -12.99 -38.59
N LEU A 56 -40.03 -12.20 -39.46
CA LEU A 56 -39.16 -12.60 -40.58
C LEU A 56 -37.90 -13.46 -40.22
N ILE A 57 -37.88 -14.13 -39.06
CA ILE A 57 -36.82 -14.97 -38.52
C ILE A 57 -36.98 -16.40 -39.07
N SER A 58 -36.88 -16.52 -40.39
CA SER A 58 -36.92 -17.81 -41.08
C SER A 58 -35.59 -18.57 -40.91
N THR A 59 -35.71 -19.79 -40.37
CA THR A 59 -34.91 -21.01 -40.66
C THR A 59 -33.41 -21.05 -40.31
N ARG A 60 -33.08 -21.06 -39.01
CA ARG A 60 -31.93 -21.84 -38.50
C ARG A 60 -32.25 -22.46 -37.14
N PRO A 61 -31.90 -23.74 -36.87
CA PRO A 61 -31.99 -24.27 -35.52
C PRO A 61 -31.04 -23.48 -34.60
N LYS A 62 -31.55 -22.96 -33.48
CA LYS A 62 -30.81 -22.24 -32.42
C LYS A 62 -30.48 -20.77 -32.72
N TRP A 63 -31.42 -20.02 -33.29
CA TRP A 63 -31.19 -18.60 -33.58
C TRP A 63 -31.05 -17.75 -32.30
N GLY A 64 -31.74 -18.09 -31.21
CA GLY A 64 -31.68 -17.32 -29.96
C GLY A 64 -30.29 -17.34 -29.31
N ILE A 65 -29.63 -18.50 -29.33
CA ILE A 65 -28.24 -18.66 -28.85
C ILE A 65 -27.29 -17.89 -29.77
N SER A 66 -27.51 -17.98 -31.09
CA SER A 66 -26.66 -17.32 -32.08
C SER A 66 -26.63 -15.80 -31.91
N VAL A 67 -27.78 -15.18 -31.63
CA VAL A 67 -27.88 -13.73 -31.38
C VAL A 67 -27.01 -13.29 -30.19
N ILE A 68 -27.05 -14.03 -29.08
CA ILE A 68 -26.23 -13.70 -27.90
C ILE A 68 -24.75 -13.89 -28.18
N LEU A 69 -24.37 -14.97 -28.85
CA LEU A 69 -22.98 -15.20 -29.22
C LEU A 69 -22.45 -14.08 -30.12
N TYR A 70 -23.22 -13.63 -31.12
CA TYR A 70 -22.83 -12.51 -31.97
C TYR A 70 -22.77 -11.18 -31.22
N HIS A 71 -23.67 -10.93 -30.28
CA HIS A 71 -23.61 -9.74 -29.42
C HIS A 71 -22.37 -9.74 -28.54
N ILE A 72 -22.09 -10.84 -27.83
CA ILE A 72 -20.89 -11.00 -27.00
C ILE A 72 -19.64 -10.85 -27.87
N ALA A 73 -19.61 -11.46 -29.05
CA ALA A 73 -18.52 -11.29 -30.01
C ALA A 73 -18.32 -9.83 -30.41
N GLY A 74 -19.41 -9.06 -30.61
CA GLY A 74 -19.36 -7.63 -30.87
C GLY A 74 -18.77 -6.81 -29.72
N VAL A 75 -19.16 -7.11 -28.48
CA VAL A 75 -18.60 -6.47 -27.27
C VAL A 75 -17.09 -6.70 -27.19
N TYR A 76 -16.65 -7.97 -27.25
CA TYR A 76 -15.23 -8.30 -27.13
C TYR A 76 -14.41 -7.81 -28.33
N ALA A 77 -14.91 -7.92 -29.55
CA ALA A 77 -14.21 -7.41 -30.73
C ALA A 77 -14.00 -5.90 -30.64
N SER A 78 -15.04 -5.14 -30.27
CA SER A 78 -14.93 -3.69 -30.07
C SER A 78 -13.96 -3.33 -28.93
N MET A 79 -14.03 -4.06 -27.82
CA MET A 79 -13.15 -3.83 -26.66
C MET A 79 -11.68 -4.11 -26.96
N LEU A 80 -11.39 -5.25 -27.61
CA LEU A 80 -10.02 -5.62 -27.97
C LEU A 80 -9.46 -4.64 -29.01
N PHE A 81 -10.25 -4.25 -30.00
CA PHE A 81 -9.85 -3.26 -30.99
C PHE A 81 -9.56 -1.89 -30.35
N TYR A 82 -10.45 -1.43 -29.45
CA TYR A 82 -10.24 -0.20 -28.71
C TYR A 82 -8.97 -0.25 -27.85
N ARG A 83 -8.75 -1.33 -27.10
CA ARG A 83 -7.57 -1.54 -26.26
C ARG A 83 -6.26 -1.60 -27.05
N ALA A 84 -6.29 -2.20 -28.24
CA ALA A 84 -5.14 -2.31 -29.12
C ALA A 84 -4.71 -0.96 -29.71
N PHE A 85 -5.65 -0.10 -30.10
CA PHE A 85 -5.36 1.03 -30.99
C PHE A 85 -5.79 2.42 -30.50
N TRP A 86 -6.81 2.51 -29.64
CA TRP A 86 -7.43 3.80 -29.25
C TRP A 86 -7.46 4.06 -27.75
N HIS A 87 -7.07 3.07 -26.94
CA HIS A 87 -6.91 3.27 -25.51
C HIS A 87 -5.71 4.18 -25.26
N ARG A 88 -5.83 5.12 -24.32
CA ARG A 88 -4.79 6.13 -23.99
C ARG A 88 -3.42 5.54 -23.61
N LEU A 89 -3.35 4.23 -23.41
CA LEU A 89 -2.16 3.49 -23.01
C LEU A 89 -1.62 2.56 -24.12
N CYS A 90 -2.18 2.59 -25.34
CA CYS A 90 -1.74 1.72 -26.44
C CYS A 90 -0.33 2.06 -26.95
N GLY A 91 0.16 3.29 -26.71
CA GLY A 91 1.50 3.75 -27.06
C GLY A 91 2.59 3.31 -26.08
N PHE A 92 2.25 2.67 -24.96
CA PHE A 92 3.26 2.23 -24.00
C PHE A 92 4.00 0.97 -24.49
N PRO A 93 5.33 0.90 -24.27
CA PRO A 93 6.13 -0.26 -24.64
C PRO A 93 5.76 -1.51 -23.81
N GLY A 94 5.83 -2.68 -24.44
CA GLY A 94 5.45 -3.97 -23.85
C GLY A 94 4.86 -4.94 -24.87
N PRO A 95 4.66 -6.22 -24.48
CA PRO A 95 4.07 -7.24 -25.35
C PRO A 95 2.68 -6.83 -25.86
N PHE A 96 2.43 -7.00 -27.16
CA PHE A 96 1.15 -6.61 -27.77
C PHE A 96 -0.05 -7.27 -27.08
N LEU A 97 0.08 -8.55 -26.71
CA LEU A 97 -0.99 -9.28 -26.01
C LEU A 97 -1.29 -8.73 -24.61
N ALA A 98 -0.32 -8.12 -23.94
CA ALA A 98 -0.51 -7.45 -22.65
C ALA A 98 -1.41 -6.21 -22.76
N ARG A 99 -1.56 -5.63 -23.97
CA ARG A 99 -2.48 -4.52 -24.23
C ARG A 99 -3.94 -4.96 -24.24
N LEU A 100 -4.18 -6.23 -24.61
CA LEU A 100 -5.50 -6.77 -24.89
C LEU A 100 -6.21 -7.26 -23.62
N SER A 101 -5.50 -8.01 -22.78
CA SER A 101 -6.09 -8.61 -21.58
C SER A 101 -5.04 -9.06 -20.55
N ASN A 102 -5.48 -9.23 -19.30
CA ASN A 102 -4.67 -9.78 -18.22
C ASN A 102 -4.34 -11.27 -18.41
N PHE A 103 -5.02 -11.98 -19.33
CA PHE A 103 -4.71 -13.39 -19.62
C PHE A 103 -3.26 -13.60 -20.06
N TYR A 104 -2.64 -12.61 -20.70
CA TYR A 104 -1.22 -12.68 -21.03
C TYR A 104 -0.35 -12.77 -19.76
N VAL A 105 -0.54 -11.84 -18.81
CA VAL A 105 0.19 -11.81 -17.53
C VAL A 105 -0.14 -13.05 -16.69
N THR A 106 -1.41 -13.45 -16.66
CA THR A 106 -1.84 -14.70 -15.99
C THR A 106 -1.18 -15.92 -16.62
N SER A 107 -1.01 -15.97 -17.94
CA SER A 107 -0.33 -17.09 -18.62
C SER A 107 1.17 -17.12 -18.33
N LEU A 108 1.81 -15.95 -18.13
CA LEU A 108 3.20 -15.88 -17.68
C LEU A 108 3.33 -16.36 -16.23
N SER A 109 2.41 -15.93 -15.35
CA SER A 109 2.36 -16.38 -13.96
C SER A 109 2.07 -17.88 -13.86
N ALA A 110 1.14 -18.42 -14.65
CA ALA A 110 0.78 -19.83 -14.63
C ALA A 110 1.90 -20.77 -15.14
N LYS A 111 2.85 -20.26 -15.94
CA LYS A 111 3.97 -21.06 -16.47
C LYS A 111 5.01 -21.40 -15.42
N SER A 112 5.29 -20.50 -14.49
CA SER A 112 6.40 -20.66 -13.54
C SER A 112 6.07 -20.24 -12.11
N LEU A 113 4.96 -19.55 -11.86
CA LEU A 113 4.63 -18.86 -10.60
C LEU A 113 5.69 -17.82 -10.14
N HIS A 114 6.71 -17.58 -10.97
CA HIS A 114 7.80 -16.62 -10.76
C HIS A 114 7.59 -15.37 -11.62
N LEU A 115 6.42 -14.74 -11.49
CA LEU A 115 6.04 -13.58 -12.31
C LEU A 115 7.08 -12.44 -12.28
N TYR A 116 7.80 -12.28 -11.18
CA TYR A 116 8.84 -11.26 -11.02
C TYR A 116 10.01 -11.43 -12.01
N GLU A 117 10.40 -12.66 -12.37
CA GLU A 117 11.47 -12.92 -13.35
C GLU A 117 11.01 -12.63 -14.77
N GLU A 118 9.75 -12.97 -15.08
CA GLU A 118 9.15 -12.66 -16.38
C GLU A 118 8.97 -11.16 -16.56
N VAL A 119 8.55 -10.44 -15.51
CA VAL A 119 8.50 -8.97 -15.51
C VAL A 119 9.90 -8.37 -15.72
N GLN A 120 10.93 -8.92 -15.07
CA GLN A 120 12.32 -8.49 -15.29
C GLN A 120 12.80 -8.69 -16.74
N LYS A 121 12.49 -9.84 -17.36
CA LYS A 121 12.79 -10.08 -18.79
C LYS A 121 12.05 -9.10 -19.70
N LEU A 122 10.80 -8.77 -19.36
CA LEU A 122 10.02 -7.79 -20.10
C LEU A 122 10.61 -6.39 -20.01
N HIS A 123 11.14 -5.98 -18.84
CA HIS A 123 11.88 -4.73 -18.71
C HIS A 123 13.17 -4.74 -19.53
N GLN A 124 13.90 -5.86 -19.56
CA GLN A 124 15.10 -5.99 -20.42
C GLN A 124 14.78 -5.89 -21.91
N GLN A 125 13.60 -6.34 -22.35
CA GLN A 125 13.21 -6.37 -23.76
C GLN A 125 12.51 -5.09 -24.23
N TYR A 126 11.65 -4.49 -23.39
CA TYR A 126 10.78 -3.38 -23.77
C TYR A 126 11.17 -2.04 -23.13
N GLY A 127 12.21 -2.04 -22.28
CA GLY A 127 12.76 -0.86 -21.64
C GLY A 127 12.22 -0.62 -20.23
N ASP A 128 12.52 0.56 -19.70
CA ASP A 128 12.34 0.91 -18.29
C ASP A 128 10.87 0.84 -17.83
N TYR A 129 9.92 1.00 -18.76
CA TYR A 129 8.49 0.96 -18.50
C TYR A 129 7.83 -0.31 -19.05
N VAL A 130 7.22 -1.09 -18.15
CA VAL A 130 6.30 -2.18 -18.48
C VAL A 130 5.07 -2.04 -17.56
N ARG A 131 3.86 -2.07 -18.14
CA ARG A 131 2.61 -1.69 -17.46
C ARG A 131 2.24 -2.61 -16.27
N LEU A 132 2.34 -2.13 -15.02
CA LEU A 132 1.84 -2.75 -13.76
C LEU A 132 1.41 -1.68 -12.70
N ALA A 133 0.38 -1.95 -11.88
CA ALA A 133 -0.60 -1.02 -11.25
C ALA A 133 -0.22 0.00 -10.12
N LEU A 134 1.03 0.44 -9.90
CA LEU A 134 1.39 1.26 -8.71
C LEU A 134 1.42 2.79 -8.87
N ARG A 135 1.11 3.35 -10.04
CA ARG A 135 1.30 4.79 -10.34
C ARG A 135 0.26 5.72 -9.69
N ASP A 136 -0.85 5.20 -9.17
CA ASP A 136 -2.01 6.03 -8.83
C ASP A 136 -1.91 6.76 -7.47
N TYR A 137 -0.97 6.37 -6.59
CA TYR A 137 -0.78 6.99 -5.27
C TYR A 137 0.27 8.11 -5.23
N GLU A 138 1.19 8.17 -6.22
CA GLU A 138 2.25 9.18 -6.30
C GLU A 138 1.73 10.63 -6.18
N PRO A 139 0.60 11.01 -6.83
CA PRO A 139 0.06 12.37 -6.69
C PRO A 139 -0.39 12.70 -5.25
N ARG A 140 -0.92 11.73 -4.50
CA ARG A 140 -1.35 11.93 -3.11
C ARG A 140 -0.14 12.12 -2.21
N VAL A 141 0.86 11.26 -2.33
CA VAL A 141 2.12 11.36 -1.59
C VAL A 141 2.83 12.69 -1.86
N SER A 142 2.89 13.10 -3.13
CA SER A 142 3.49 14.38 -3.52
C SER A 142 2.74 15.58 -2.93
N HIS A 143 1.41 15.52 -2.89
CA HIS A 143 0.59 16.59 -2.30
C HIS A 143 0.90 16.82 -0.82
N TYR A 144 0.94 15.76 -0.01
CA TYR A 144 1.26 15.89 1.41
C TYR A 144 2.74 16.19 1.66
N ALA A 145 3.64 15.75 0.77
CA ALA A 145 5.05 16.10 0.86
C ALA A 145 5.22 17.62 0.67
N GLU A 146 4.51 18.22 -0.28
CA GLU A 146 4.51 19.67 -0.48
C GLU A 146 3.93 20.41 0.74
N GLN A 147 2.86 19.90 1.37
CA GLN A 147 2.34 20.51 2.60
C GLN A 147 3.35 20.44 3.76
N LEU A 148 4.11 19.35 3.87
CA LEU A 148 5.20 19.25 4.84
C LEU A 148 6.32 20.25 4.53
N LEU A 149 6.72 20.39 3.27
CA LEU A 149 7.71 21.38 2.84
C LEU A 149 7.24 22.81 3.13
N GLU A 150 5.95 23.10 2.98
CA GLU A 150 5.39 24.41 3.34
C GLU A 150 5.58 24.72 4.84
N ALA A 151 5.38 23.71 5.70
CA ALA A 151 5.63 23.85 7.13
C ALA A 151 7.13 24.06 7.43
N VAL A 152 8.02 23.35 6.73
CA VAL A 152 9.48 23.55 6.83
C VAL A 152 9.86 24.97 6.38
N ARG A 153 9.37 25.41 5.22
CA ARG A 153 9.63 26.75 4.65
C ARG A 153 9.26 27.88 5.60
N LYS A 154 8.12 27.77 6.29
CA LYS A 154 7.67 28.77 7.30
C LYS A 154 8.57 28.84 8.54
N ASN A 155 9.40 27.82 8.77
CA ASN A 155 10.22 27.66 9.97
C ASN A 155 11.71 27.50 9.65
N VAL A 156 12.15 27.87 8.44
CA VAL A 156 13.58 27.93 8.08
C VAL A 156 14.35 28.74 9.13
N GLY A 157 15.50 28.21 9.54
CA GLY A 157 16.36 28.79 10.58
C GLY A 157 15.82 28.67 12.01
N LYS A 158 14.64 28.06 12.23
CA LYS A 158 14.07 27.84 13.57
C LYS A 158 14.05 26.35 13.93
N PRO A 159 14.23 25.98 15.21
CA PRO A 159 14.07 24.60 15.66
C PRO A 159 12.66 24.05 15.40
N MET A 160 12.59 22.89 14.75
CA MET A 160 11.36 22.14 14.50
C MET A 160 11.47 20.71 15.04
N ASP A 161 10.46 20.24 15.76
CA ASP A 161 10.39 18.82 16.16
C ASP A 161 9.91 17.95 15.00
N MET A 162 10.85 17.38 14.26
CA MET A 162 10.56 16.60 13.06
C MET A 162 9.93 15.25 13.35
N ALA A 163 10.10 14.69 14.55
CA ALA A 163 9.37 13.49 14.95
C ALA A 163 7.85 13.73 14.89
N LYS A 164 7.43 14.92 15.31
CA LYS A 164 6.03 15.36 15.28
C LYS A 164 5.54 15.71 13.87
N TRP A 165 6.34 16.43 13.10
CA TRP A 165 5.96 16.80 11.72
C TRP A 165 5.91 15.60 10.76
N PHE A 166 6.79 14.61 10.92
CA PHE A 166 6.69 13.36 10.15
C PHE A 166 5.48 12.52 10.58
N ASN A 167 5.10 12.56 11.85
CA ASN A 167 3.85 11.96 12.31
C ASN A 167 2.64 12.63 11.62
N TYR A 168 2.57 13.96 11.63
CA TYR A 168 1.50 14.69 10.93
C TYR A 168 1.42 14.34 9.45
N TYR A 169 2.57 14.27 8.77
CA TYR A 169 2.65 13.87 7.37
C TYR A 169 2.04 12.48 7.14
N SER A 170 2.55 11.46 7.85
CA SER A 170 2.09 10.10 7.60
C SER A 170 0.66 9.85 8.08
N PHE A 171 0.14 10.60 9.07
CA PHE A 171 -1.27 10.56 9.43
C PHE A 171 -2.17 11.19 8.36
N ASP A 172 -1.79 12.34 7.79
CA ASP A 172 -2.58 12.98 6.75
C ASP A 172 -2.61 12.14 5.46
N VAL A 173 -1.47 11.55 5.06
CA VAL A 173 -1.39 10.61 3.92
C VAL A 173 -2.31 9.42 4.15
N MET A 174 -2.23 8.76 5.31
CA MET A 174 -3.04 7.57 5.56
C MET A 174 -4.50 7.90 5.85
N GLY A 175 -4.82 9.06 6.43
CA GLY A 175 -6.19 9.54 6.54
C GLY A 175 -6.83 9.66 5.17
N ASP A 176 -6.11 10.24 4.21
CA ASP A 176 -6.59 10.35 2.83
C ASP A 176 -6.69 8.99 2.11
N LEU A 177 -5.72 8.09 2.32
CA LEU A 177 -5.75 6.76 1.71
C LEU A 177 -6.76 5.79 2.37
N SER A 178 -7.16 6.04 3.62
CA SER A 178 -8.10 5.20 4.36
C SER A 178 -9.53 5.74 4.31
N PHE A 179 -9.70 7.06 4.34
CA PHE A 179 -11.00 7.70 4.46
C PHE A 179 -11.29 8.71 3.36
N GLY A 180 -10.43 8.83 2.35
CA GLY A 180 -10.56 9.85 1.30
C GLY A 180 -10.44 11.28 1.84
N LYS A 181 -9.92 11.46 3.06
CA LYS A 181 -9.85 12.75 3.75
C LYS A 181 -8.66 12.83 4.71
N SER A 182 -7.87 13.89 4.55
CA SER A 182 -6.80 14.26 5.49
C SER A 182 -7.34 14.62 6.88
N PHE A 183 -6.52 14.42 7.91
CA PHE A 183 -6.78 14.93 9.26
C PHE A 183 -6.41 16.41 9.42
N ASN A 184 -5.79 17.01 8.41
CA ASN A 184 -5.29 18.38 8.38
C ASN A 184 -4.27 18.68 9.49
N MET A 185 -3.50 17.68 9.90
CA MET A 185 -2.47 17.82 10.93
C MET A 185 -1.29 18.66 10.44
N LEU A 186 -0.90 18.52 9.17
CA LEU A 186 0.14 19.33 8.55
C LEU A 186 -0.25 20.82 8.47
N VAL A 187 -1.49 21.10 8.06
CA VAL A 187 -1.98 22.48 7.90
C VAL A 187 -2.22 23.12 9.27
N GLY A 188 -2.78 22.38 10.22
CA GLY A 188 -3.07 22.88 11.57
C GLY A 188 -1.85 22.96 12.47
N GLY A 189 -0.82 22.16 12.23
CA GLY A 189 0.36 22.07 13.11
C GLY A 189 0.06 21.50 14.50
N GLN A 190 -1.08 20.83 14.68
CA GLN A 190 -1.56 20.34 15.98
C GLN A 190 -2.00 18.88 15.93
N ASP A 191 -1.83 18.20 17.06
CA ASP A 191 -2.29 16.82 17.24
C ASP A 191 -3.82 16.76 17.13
N THR A 192 -4.33 15.62 16.66
CA THR A 192 -5.77 15.35 16.63
C THR A 192 -6.15 14.50 17.82
N TYR A 193 -7.46 14.42 18.09
CA TYR A 193 -7.99 13.45 19.06
C TYR A 193 -7.49 12.03 18.74
N PHE A 194 -7.51 11.65 17.46
CA PHE A 194 -7.13 10.31 17.02
C PHE A 194 -5.66 10.00 17.27
N SER A 195 -4.72 10.88 16.85
CA SER A 195 -3.29 10.64 17.06
C SER A 195 -2.94 10.58 18.56
N THR A 196 -3.52 11.50 19.35
CA THR A 196 -3.31 11.55 20.81
C THR A 196 -3.83 10.29 21.49
N GLN A 197 -5.06 9.86 21.17
CA GLN A 197 -5.66 8.66 21.76
C GLN A 197 -4.88 7.41 21.32
N LEU A 198 -4.51 7.32 20.05
CA LEU A 198 -3.75 6.18 19.52
C LEU A 198 -2.44 6.01 20.29
N HIS A 199 -1.63 7.07 20.43
CA HIS A 199 -0.35 6.96 21.13
C HIS A 199 -0.51 6.65 22.63
N ALA A 200 -1.62 7.06 23.26
CA ALA A 200 -1.96 6.64 24.63
C ALA A 200 -2.31 5.14 24.70
N ASP A 201 -3.11 4.65 23.75
CA ASP A 201 -3.49 3.24 23.65
C ASP A 201 -2.26 2.37 23.37
N MET A 202 -1.36 2.79 22.49
CA MET A 202 -0.13 2.06 22.16
C MET A 202 0.82 1.97 23.35
N LYS A 203 1.00 3.04 24.14
CA LYS A 203 1.75 2.98 25.41
C LYS A 203 1.16 1.94 26.35
N SER A 204 -0.16 1.87 26.44
CA SER A 204 -0.86 0.86 27.26
C SER A 204 -0.63 -0.54 26.71
N ILE A 205 -0.70 -0.73 25.38
CA ILE A 205 -0.36 -2.00 24.72
C ILE A 205 1.08 -2.39 25.03
N GLY A 206 2.05 -1.48 24.95
CA GLY A 206 3.45 -1.77 25.30
C GLY A 206 3.60 -2.37 26.70
N LEU A 207 2.93 -1.78 27.69
CA LEU A 207 2.96 -2.25 29.09
C LEU A 207 2.23 -3.59 29.30
N PHE A 208 1.11 -3.82 28.61
CA PHE A 208 0.21 -4.95 28.86
C PHE A 208 0.22 -6.02 27.76
N SER A 209 1.07 -5.91 26.75
CA SER A 209 1.16 -6.84 25.61
C SER A 209 1.49 -8.28 26.02
N HIS A 210 2.18 -8.48 27.14
CA HIS A 210 2.47 -9.80 27.71
C HIS A 210 1.37 -10.31 28.66
N LEU A 211 0.38 -9.47 28.96
CA LEU A 211 -0.76 -9.77 29.83
C LEU A 211 -2.06 -9.64 29.03
N THR A 212 -2.08 -10.17 27.80
CA THR A 212 -3.23 -10.01 26.89
C THR A 212 -4.55 -10.52 27.46
N TRP A 213 -4.48 -11.48 28.38
CA TRP A 213 -5.63 -11.99 29.13
C TRP A 213 -6.34 -10.93 29.99
N LEU A 214 -5.71 -9.78 30.27
CA LEU A 214 -6.33 -8.65 30.97
C LEU A 214 -7.26 -7.81 30.08
N PHE A 215 -7.03 -7.74 28.76
CA PHE A 215 -7.82 -6.89 27.86
C PHE A 215 -9.33 -7.21 27.90
N PRO A 216 -9.78 -8.47 27.91
CA PRO A 216 -11.21 -8.78 28.07
C PRO A 216 -11.83 -8.23 29.37
N PHE A 217 -11.07 -8.11 30.46
CA PHE A 217 -11.55 -7.52 31.71
C PHE A 217 -11.67 -6.01 31.58
N PHE A 218 -10.64 -5.33 31.05
CA PHE A 218 -10.69 -3.89 30.80
C PHE A 218 -11.87 -3.49 29.92
N LYS A 219 -12.17 -4.28 28.88
CA LYS A 219 -13.32 -4.03 27.99
C LYS A 219 -14.69 -4.20 28.67
N ARG A 220 -14.78 -5.00 29.74
CA ARG A 220 -16.03 -5.33 30.44
C ARG A 220 -16.32 -4.46 31.66
N ILE A 221 -15.30 -3.88 32.29
CA ILE A 221 -15.46 -3.08 33.50
C ILE A 221 -15.87 -1.65 33.11
N PRO A 222 -17.08 -1.17 33.50
CA PRO A 222 -17.47 0.22 33.28
C PRO A 222 -16.46 1.16 33.94
N ILE A 223 -16.12 2.28 33.29
CA ILE A 223 -15.00 3.21 33.58
C ILE A 223 -13.71 2.82 32.87
N LEU A 224 -13.22 1.58 33.02
CA LEU A 224 -11.96 1.17 32.36
C LEU A 224 -12.11 1.04 30.84
N ASN A 225 -13.33 0.83 30.35
CA ASN A 225 -13.63 0.77 28.92
C ASN A 225 -14.05 2.10 28.30
N SER A 226 -14.10 3.22 29.04
CA SER A 226 -14.69 4.46 28.52
C SER A 226 -13.97 4.99 27.29
N ASP A 227 -12.64 5.00 27.32
CA ASP A 227 -11.84 5.55 26.22
C ASP A 227 -11.79 4.58 25.04
N TYR A 228 -11.77 3.27 25.31
CA TYR A 228 -11.98 2.24 24.29
C TYR A 228 -13.32 2.44 23.56
N LEU A 229 -14.42 2.67 24.29
CA LEU A 229 -15.74 2.87 23.66
C LEU A 229 -15.79 4.16 22.84
N LYS A 230 -15.26 5.27 23.35
CA LYS A 230 -15.17 6.54 22.59
C LYS A 230 -14.33 6.39 21.32
N PHE A 231 -13.22 5.66 21.41
CA PHE A 231 -12.34 5.42 20.29
C PHE A 231 -13.04 4.63 19.18
N TRP A 232 -13.70 3.52 19.54
CA TRP A 232 -14.42 2.70 18.55
C TRP A 232 -15.68 3.37 18.02
N ASP A 233 -16.34 4.23 18.80
CA ASP A 233 -17.44 5.09 18.31
C ASP A 233 -16.92 6.09 17.27
N TRP A 234 -15.76 6.71 17.51
CA TRP A 234 -15.11 7.60 16.56
C TRP A 234 -14.72 6.85 15.26
N VAL A 235 -14.13 5.66 15.37
CA VAL A 235 -13.79 4.81 14.19
C VAL A 235 -15.05 4.46 13.42
N GLY A 236 -16.12 4.07 14.12
CA GLY A 236 -17.44 3.83 13.54
C GLY A 236 -17.95 5.02 12.73
N GLY A 237 -17.90 6.21 13.32
CA GLY A 237 -18.29 7.45 12.64
C GLY A 237 -17.48 7.74 11.37
N ARG A 238 -16.17 7.44 11.36
CA ARG A 238 -15.32 7.60 10.17
C ARG A 238 -15.65 6.59 9.07
N VAL A 239 -15.86 5.33 9.44
CA VAL A 239 -16.28 4.29 8.50
C VAL A 239 -17.64 4.63 7.89
N GLU A 240 -18.59 5.09 8.69
CA GLU A 240 -19.89 5.54 8.20
C GLU A 240 -19.82 6.74 7.26
N GLU A 241 -18.98 7.73 7.57
CA GLU A 241 -18.70 8.88 6.70
C GLU A 241 -18.11 8.40 5.36
N ARG A 242 -17.14 7.48 5.41
CA ARG A 242 -16.50 6.93 4.23
C ARG A 242 -17.42 6.04 3.39
N ILE A 243 -18.36 5.33 4.00
CA ILE A 243 -19.40 4.56 3.28
C ILE A 243 -20.32 5.47 2.45
N LYS A 244 -20.60 6.67 2.97
CA LYS A 244 -21.50 7.64 2.32
C LYS A 244 -20.79 8.49 1.26
N ASN A 245 -19.47 8.57 1.33
CA ASN A 245 -18.65 9.42 0.47
C ASN A 245 -17.79 8.57 -0.46
N ASP A 246 -18.07 8.63 -1.77
CA ASP A 246 -17.22 8.01 -2.79
C ASP A 246 -16.14 9.00 -3.23
N PRO A 247 -14.84 8.69 -3.08
CA PRO A 247 -13.77 9.61 -3.45
C PRO A 247 -13.62 9.68 -4.98
N ASP A 248 -13.29 10.87 -5.50
CA ASP A 248 -13.03 11.09 -6.94
C ASP A 248 -11.93 10.17 -7.52
N ARG A 249 -11.01 9.73 -6.65
CA ARG A 249 -9.98 8.74 -6.97
C ARG A 249 -10.08 7.59 -5.98
N PRO A 250 -10.09 6.33 -6.43
CA PRO A 250 -10.07 5.18 -5.52
C PRO A 250 -8.93 5.28 -4.52
N ASP A 251 -9.24 5.02 -3.26
CA ASP A 251 -8.28 4.89 -2.17
C ASP A 251 -8.15 3.40 -1.77
N VAL A 252 -7.35 3.08 -0.76
CA VAL A 252 -7.19 1.67 -0.33
C VAL A 252 -8.52 1.12 0.19
N PHE A 253 -9.28 1.96 0.89
CA PHE A 253 -10.53 1.57 1.51
C PHE A 253 -11.68 1.40 0.52
N SER A 254 -11.60 1.98 -0.69
CA SER A 254 -12.54 1.73 -1.79
C SER A 254 -12.67 0.23 -2.07
N TRP A 255 -11.54 -0.48 -2.10
CA TRP A 255 -11.50 -1.92 -2.39
C TRP A 255 -12.01 -2.77 -1.23
N ILE A 256 -11.71 -2.37 0.01
CA ILE A 256 -12.20 -3.05 1.21
C ILE A 256 -13.71 -2.87 1.34
N LEU A 257 -14.19 -1.65 1.07
CA LEU A 257 -15.60 -1.34 1.09
C LEU A 257 -16.34 -2.09 -0.02
N ASP A 258 -15.81 -2.17 -1.23
CA ASP A 258 -16.41 -2.98 -2.31
C ASP A 258 -16.46 -4.47 -1.93
N ALA A 259 -15.38 -5.03 -1.38
CA ALA A 259 -15.37 -6.40 -0.89
C ALA A 259 -16.42 -6.64 0.22
N PHE A 260 -16.54 -5.72 1.18
CA PHE A 260 -17.56 -5.77 2.22
C PHE A 260 -19.00 -5.66 1.66
N GLN A 261 -19.20 -4.78 0.66
CA GLN A 261 -20.50 -4.62 0.00
C GLN A 261 -20.90 -5.86 -0.79
N ASN A 262 -19.95 -6.55 -1.42
CA ASN A 262 -20.17 -7.76 -2.20
C ASN A 262 -20.13 -9.06 -1.37
N GLY A 263 -19.69 -8.97 -0.11
CA GLY A 263 -19.59 -10.09 0.82
C GLY A 263 -20.76 -10.24 1.80
N PRO A 264 -20.66 -11.24 2.70
CA PRO A 264 -21.53 -11.36 3.88
C PRO A 264 -21.46 -10.10 4.75
N LYS A 265 -22.56 -9.78 5.43
CA LYS A 265 -22.68 -8.63 6.34
C LYS A 265 -23.03 -9.10 7.74
N THR A 266 -22.34 -10.12 8.19
CA THR A 266 -22.48 -10.63 9.55
C THR A 266 -21.92 -9.62 10.55
N LYS A 267 -22.20 -9.83 11.84
CA LYS A 267 -21.59 -9.04 12.90
C LYS A 267 -20.05 -9.03 12.82
N GLN A 268 -19.44 -10.15 12.42
CA GLN A 268 -17.99 -10.25 12.29
C GLN A 268 -17.48 -9.40 11.12
N ASP A 269 -18.13 -9.45 9.96
CA ASP A 269 -17.72 -8.65 8.79
C ASP A 269 -17.75 -7.15 9.09
N HIS A 270 -18.75 -6.69 9.86
CA HIS A 270 -18.79 -5.30 10.33
C HIS A 270 -17.62 -4.99 11.28
N LEU A 271 -17.25 -5.89 12.18
CA LEU A 271 -16.10 -5.70 13.06
C LEU A 271 -14.80 -5.65 12.27
N ASP A 272 -14.65 -6.53 11.27
CA ASP A 272 -13.48 -6.61 10.41
C ASP A 272 -13.34 -5.32 9.58
N LEU A 273 -14.44 -4.78 9.02
CA LEU A 273 -14.41 -3.50 8.29
C LEU A 273 -13.89 -2.34 9.16
N HIS A 274 -14.36 -2.22 10.41
CA HIS A 274 -13.86 -1.21 11.34
C HIS A 274 -12.41 -1.50 11.77
N GLY A 275 -12.05 -2.77 11.90
CA GLY A 275 -10.70 -3.22 12.20
C GLY A 275 -9.72 -2.83 11.09
N ASP A 276 -10.09 -3.04 9.83
CA ASP A 276 -9.29 -2.68 8.66
C ASP A 276 -9.12 -1.16 8.53
N ALA A 277 -10.20 -0.40 8.75
CA ALA A 277 -10.16 1.06 8.78
C ALA A 277 -9.15 1.59 9.82
N TYR A 278 -9.19 1.03 11.02
CA TYR A 278 -8.23 1.34 12.07
C TYR A 278 -6.81 0.90 11.71
N LEU A 279 -6.65 -0.35 11.25
CA LEU A 279 -5.36 -0.97 10.97
C LEU A 279 -4.57 -0.22 9.91
N ILE A 280 -5.22 0.20 8.81
CA ILE A 280 -4.52 0.88 7.71
C ILE A 280 -3.83 2.14 8.20
N ILE A 281 -4.51 2.95 9.02
CA ILE A 281 -3.97 4.21 9.52
C ILE A 281 -2.83 3.96 10.49
N VAL A 282 -3.03 3.10 11.48
CA VAL A 282 -1.98 2.82 12.47
C VAL A 282 -0.75 2.20 11.81
N ALA A 283 -0.94 1.21 10.94
CA ALA A 283 0.15 0.50 10.29
C ALA A 283 0.93 1.38 9.30
N GLY A 284 0.24 2.24 8.55
CA GLY A 284 0.87 3.12 7.56
C GLY A 284 1.47 4.39 8.15
N SER A 285 0.89 4.94 9.21
CA SER A 285 1.30 6.24 9.74
C SER A 285 2.51 6.16 10.67
N ASP A 286 2.41 5.41 11.77
CA ASP A 286 3.45 5.42 12.80
C ASP A 286 4.77 4.80 12.30
N THR A 287 4.70 3.78 11.44
CA THR A 287 5.89 3.08 10.93
C THR A 287 6.70 3.94 9.96
N THR A 288 6.03 4.63 9.04
CA THR A 288 6.66 5.58 8.10
C THR A 288 7.23 6.78 8.85
N ALA A 289 6.47 7.37 9.79
CA ALA A 289 6.93 8.51 10.59
C ALA A 289 8.16 8.19 11.43
N ALA A 290 8.18 7.02 12.11
CA ALA A 290 9.33 6.55 12.85
C ALA A 290 10.55 6.36 11.95
N THR A 291 10.37 5.80 10.76
CA THR A 291 11.47 5.57 9.80
C THR A 291 12.01 6.89 9.26
N LEU A 292 11.16 7.84 8.85
CA LEU A 292 11.58 9.19 8.43
C LEU A 292 12.37 9.89 9.54
N THR A 293 11.86 9.86 10.77
CA THR A 293 12.51 10.49 11.92
C THR A 293 13.91 9.93 12.13
N ASN A 294 14.06 8.60 12.11
CA ASN A 294 15.37 7.96 12.30
C ASN A 294 16.33 8.17 11.12
N LEU A 295 15.81 8.27 9.89
CA LEU A 295 16.60 8.58 8.71
C LEU A 295 17.18 10.00 8.81
N PHE A 296 16.34 10.98 9.14
CA PHE A 296 16.76 12.37 9.30
C PHE A 296 17.66 12.58 10.52
N PHE A 297 17.49 11.78 11.59
CA PHE A 297 18.44 11.76 12.69
C PHE A 297 19.86 11.40 12.22
N HIS A 298 20.01 10.34 11.41
CA HIS A 298 21.32 9.94 10.88
C HIS A 298 21.88 10.95 9.88
N LEU A 299 21.04 11.50 9.00
CA LEU A 299 21.44 12.55 8.04
C LEU A 299 21.90 13.85 8.72
N ALA A 300 21.30 14.20 9.86
CA ALA A 300 21.70 15.35 10.67
C ALA A 300 22.91 15.06 11.59
N THR A 301 23.20 13.79 11.87
CA THR A 301 24.37 13.38 12.67
C THR A 301 25.63 13.31 11.80
N ASP A 302 25.53 12.78 10.57
CA ASP A 302 26.64 12.67 9.63
C ASP A 302 26.33 13.39 8.31
N HIS A 303 26.81 14.64 8.24
CA HIS A 303 26.66 15.50 7.06
C HIS A 303 27.36 14.95 5.81
N THR A 304 28.25 13.96 5.94
CA THR A 304 28.89 13.30 4.79
C THR A 304 27.85 12.58 3.94
N TRP A 305 26.92 11.87 4.58
CA TRP A 305 25.84 11.17 3.88
C TRP A 305 24.83 12.13 3.28
N GLN A 306 24.54 13.21 4.00
CA GLN A 306 23.68 14.28 3.52
C GLN A 306 24.23 14.88 2.23
N ALA A 307 25.50 15.33 2.23
CA ALA A 307 26.14 15.95 1.08
C ALA A 307 26.21 15.02 -0.16
N LYS A 308 26.58 13.75 0.04
CA LYS A 308 26.61 12.76 -1.05
C LYS A 308 25.23 12.51 -1.67
N LEU A 309 24.21 12.37 -0.82
CA LEU A 309 22.85 12.16 -1.30
C LEU A 309 22.31 13.39 -2.00
N GLN A 310 22.57 14.59 -1.48
CA GLN A 310 22.25 15.85 -2.12
C GLN A 310 22.87 15.95 -3.52
N GLU A 311 24.16 15.61 -3.69
CA GLU A 311 24.81 15.60 -5.01
C GLU A 311 24.12 14.65 -6.00
N GLU A 312 23.79 13.42 -5.59
CA GLU A 312 23.07 12.46 -6.45
C GLU A 312 21.65 12.95 -6.82
N LEU A 313 20.96 13.62 -5.90
CA LEU A 313 19.62 14.15 -6.12
C LEU A 313 19.64 15.39 -7.01
N ASP A 314 20.59 16.29 -6.82
CA ASP A 314 20.76 17.52 -7.61
C ASP A 314 21.13 17.19 -9.08
N ALA A 315 21.75 16.03 -9.31
CA ALA A 315 22.03 15.52 -10.66
C ALA A 315 20.77 14.98 -11.38
N LEU A 316 19.66 14.76 -10.68
CA LEU A 316 18.41 14.34 -11.29
C LEU A 316 17.68 15.54 -11.91
N PRO A 317 17.14 15.41 -13.14
CA PRO A 317 16.37 16.50 -13.75
C PRO A 317 15.05 16.75 -13.02
N GLU A 318 14.44 15.71 -12.45
CA GLU A 318 13.16 15.75 -11.73
C GLU A 318 13.11 14.66 -10.66
N LEU A 319 12.39 14.91 -9.56
CA LEU A 319 12.20 13.98 -8.44
C LEU A 319 10.98 13.06 -8.63
N THR A 320 10.84 12.45 -9.80
CA THR A 320 9.76 11.46 -10.05
C THR A 320 10.02 10.19 -9.27
N GLN A 321 8.94 9.46 -8.89
CA GLN A 321 9.09 8.23 -8.12
C GLN A 321 10.04 7.22 -8.80
N GLU A 322 9.96 7.10 -10.12
CA GLU A 322 10.84 6.25 -10.91
C GLU A 322 12.32 6.61 -10.75
N ARG A 323 12.66 7.90 -10.87
CA ARG A 323 14.06 8.34 -10.74
C ARG A 323 14.56 8.16 -9.31
N LEU A 324 13.70 8.42 -8.33
CA LEU A 324 14.06 8.19 -6.92
C LEU A 324 14.33 6.71 -6.62
N THR A 325 13.66 5.77 -7.30
CA THR A 325 13.97 4.33 -7.13
C THR A 325 15.31 3.90 -7.72
N SER A 326 15.96 4.72 -8.56
CA SER A 326 17.28 4.40 -9.11
C SER A 326 18.44 4.98 -8.28
N VAL A 327 18.14 5.85 -7.31
CA VAL A 327 19.14 6.44 -6.39
C VAL A 327 19.55 5.40 -5.35
N LYS A 328 20.61 4.64 -5.66
CA LYS A 328 21.10 3.55 -4.81
C LYS A 328 21.47 4.01 -3.41
N LEU A 329 22.03 5.22 -3.27
CA LEU A 329 22.40 5.77 -1.98
C LEU A 329 21.19 6.04 -1.08
N LEU A 330 20.09 6.53 -1.65
CA LEU A 330 18.85 6.75 -0.91
C LEU A 330 18.28 5.43 -0.37
N ASP A 331 18.25 4.38 -1.22
CA ASP A 331 17.81 3.05 -0.81
C ASP A 331 18.71 2.43 0.27
N ALA A 332 20.01 2.66 0.18
CA ALA A 332 20.97 2.20 1.17
C ALA A 332 20.78 2.87 2.53
N LEU A 333 20.57 4.18 2.54
CA LEU A 333 20.28 4.95 3.76
C LEU A 333 18.95 4.52 4.39
N ILE A 334 17.92 4.27 3.57
CA ILE A 334 16.62 3.77 4.04
C ILE A 334 16.78 2.35 4.63
N ASN A 335 17.46 1.43 3.93
CA ASN A 335 17.65 0.07 4.41
C ASN A 335 18.47 0.03 5.70
N GLU A 336 19.54 0.82 5.79
CA GLU A 336 20.36 0.88 7.00
C GLU A 336 19.59 1.52 8.17
N THR A 337 18.74 2.50 7.89
CA THR A 337 17.82 3.06 8.88
C THR A 337 16.83 2.01 9.38
N LEU A 338 16.20 1.23 8.49
CA LEU A 338 15.28 0.16 8.85
C LEU A 338 15.98 -0.99 9.60
N ARG A 339 17.26 -1.23 9.32
CA ARG A 339 18.08 -2.23 10.02
C ARG A 339 18.35 -1.80 11.47
N LEU A 340 18.81 -0.58 11.67
CA LEU A 340 19.13 -0.08 13.01
C LEU A 340 17.88 0.34 13.78
N HIS A 341 16.89 0.94 13.15
CA HIS A 341 15.70 1.45 13.83
C HIS A 341 14.44 0.83 13.22
N PRO A 342 14.24 -0.50 13.35
CA PRO A 342 13.05 -1.14 12.83
C PRO A 342 11.80 -0.55 13.50
N ALA A 343 10.79 -0.21 12.69
CA ALA A 343 9.56 0.39 13.19
C ALA A 343 8.76 -0.50 14.14
N VAL A 344 9.00 -1.83 14.09
CA VAL A 344 8.44 -2.83 15.01
C VAL A 344 9.60 -3.60 15.65
N PRO A 345 10.25 -3.05 16.70
CA PRO A 345 11.51 -3.56 17.21
C PRO A 345 11.40 -4.92 17.91
N SER A 346 10.34 -5.15 18.69
CA SER A 346 9.99 -6.47 19.25
C SER A 346 9.58 -7.50 18.19
N GLY A 347 9.27 -7.03 16.98
CA GLY A 347 8.84 -7.82 15.84
C GLY A 347 7.44 -8.40 15.95
N THR A 348 7.10 -9.30 15.02
CA THR A 348 5.74 -9.83 14.89
C THR A 348 5.68 -11.31 15.23
N GLN A 349 4.51 -11.74 15.71
CA GLN A 349 4.26 -13.11 16.14
C GLN A 349 4.03 -14.04 14.95
N ARG A 350 4.32 -15.33 15.14
CA ARG A 350 3.93 -16.46 14.29
C ARG A 350 3.38 -17.56 15.18
N LEU A 351 2.50 -18.39 14.63
CA LEU A 351 2.02 -19.59 15.28
C LEU A 351 2.72 -20.80 14.67
N THR A 352 3.26 -21.70 15.50
CA THR A 352 3.78 -22.98 15.00
C THR A 352 2.63 -23.84 14.48
N PRO A 353 2.87 -24.69 13.45
CA PRO A 353 1.84 -25.58 12.95
C PRO A 353 1.47 -26.62 14.03
N PRO A 354 0.27 -27.23 14.01
CA PRO A 354 -0.19 -28.16 15.05
C PRO A 354 0.76 -29.33 15.32
N GLU A 355 1.48 -29.81 14.31
CA GLU A 355 2.49 -30.86 14.42
C GLU A 355 3.82 -30.41 15.07
N GLY A 356 3.96 -29.11 15.37
CA GLY A 356 5.20 -28.49 15.86
C GLY A 356 6.23 -28.26 14.75
N LEU A 357 7.38 -27.71 15.13
CA LEU A 357 8.41 -27.29 14.19
C LEU A 357 9.81 -27.55 14.77
N GLN A 358 10.66 -28.22 14.01
CA GLN A 358 12.08 -28.36 14.31
C GLN A 358 12.84 -27.13 13.78
N ILE A 359 13.46 -26.35 14.66
CA ILE A 359 14.33 -25.21 14.32
C ILE A 359 15.74 -25.51 14.80
N GLY A 360 16.64 -25.83 13.87
CA GLY A 360 18.00 -26.28 14.21
C GLY A 360 17.96 -27.53 15.07
N ASP A 361 18.55 -27.48 16.25
CA ASP A 361 18.59 -28.56 17.24
C ASP A 361 17.37 -28.59 18.18
N LYS A 362 16.46 -27.60 18.11
CA LYS A 362 15.31 -27.49 19.01
C LYS A 362 13.98 -27.80 18.33
N TYR A 363 13.23 -28.73 18.93
CA TYR A 363 11.82 -28.94 18.59
C TYR A 363 10.93 -27.96 19.37
N ILE A 364 10.06 -27.24 18.67
CA ILE A 364 9.03 -26.37 19.25
C ILE A 364 7.68 -27.07 19.06
N PRO A 365 6.90 -27.29 20.12
CA PRO A 365 5.56 -27.88 20.01
C PRO A 365 4.62 -27.07 19.12
N GLY A 366 3.53 -27.72 18.68
CA GLY A 366 2.49 -27.05 17.91
C GLY A 366 1.67 -26.06 18.72
N ASP A 367 1.01 -25.15 18.00
CA ASP A 367 0.14 -24.10 18.56
C ASP A 367 0.85 -23.16 19.56
N VAL A 368 2.17 -22.98 19.38
CA VAL A 368 2.99 -22.07 20.18
C VAL A 368 3.16 -20.75 19.43
N MET A 369 2.87 -19.65 20.11
CA MET A 369 3.22 -18.33 19.61
C MET A 369 4.73 -18.09 19.77
N VAL A 370 5.40 -17.84 18.64
CA VAL A 370 6.81 -17.44 18.59
C VAL A 370 6.91 -16.01 18.07
N CYS A 371 7.92 -15.26 18.49
CA CYS A 371 8.18 -13.90 18.01
C CYS A 371 9.55 -13.82 17.36
N ILE A 372 9.67 -13.02 16.31
CA ILE A 372 10.95 -12.75 15.65
C ILE A 372 11.45 -11.40 16.15
N PRO A 373 12.44 -11.32 17.06
CA PRO A 373 12.87 -10.05 17.65
C PRO A 373 13.71 -9.25 16.66
N THR A 374 13.05 -8.43 15.84
CA THR A 374 13.65 -7.70 14.71
C THR A 374 14.86 -6.86 15.13
N HIS A 375 14.76 -6.09 16.22
CA HIS A 375 15.83 -5.22 16.71
C HIS A 375 17.12 -6.00 17.02
N THR A 376 16.96 -7.14 17.70
CA THR A 376 18.09 -8.02 18.08
C THR A 376 18.64 -8.74 16.85
N LEU A 377 17.77 -9.29 16.01
CA LEU A 377 18.15 -10.04 14.82
C LEU A 377 18.94 -9.17 13.83
N PHE A 378 18.51 -7.93 13.63
CA PHE A 378 19.17 -6.98 12.73
C PHE A 378 20.50 -6.45 13.27
N ARG A 379 20.80 -6.74 14.55
CA ARG A 379 22.06 -6.40 15.21
C ARG A 379 22.92 -7.61 15.54
N ASP A 380 22.57 -8.78 15.01
CA ASP A 380 23.30 -9.99 15.31
C ASP A 380 24.62 -10.03 14.52
N GLU A 381 25.75 -10.16 15.22
CA GLU A 381 27.08 -10.26 14.61
C GLU A 381 27.25 -11.48 13.69
N ARG A 382 26.39 -12.50 13.85
CA ARG A 382 26.33 -13.66 12.95
C ARG A 382 25.80 -13.27 11.57
N ALA A 383 24.94 -12.25 11.49
CA ALA A 383 24.36 -11.77 10.24
C ALA A 383 25.02 -10.46 9.73
N PHE A 384 25.50 -9.59 10.63
CA PHE A 384 26.03 -8.26 10.29
C PHE A 384 27.37 -7.99 11.03
N VAL A 385 28.49 -7.89 10.31
CA VAL A 385 29.75 -7.23 10.76
C VAL A 385 29.51 -5.79 11.30
N ARG A 386 30.06 -5.43 12.48
CA ARG A 386 29.86 -4.10 13.10
C ARG A 386 28.37 -3.70 13.16
N PRO A 387 27.51 -4.54 13.77
CA PRO A 387 26.06 -4.42 13.63
C PRO A 387 25.46 -3.16 14.26
N ASN A 388 26.17 -2.49 15.16
CA ASN A 388 25.66 -1.31 15.85
C ASN A 388 26.05 0.01 15.18
N GLU A 389 26.88 -0.03 14.14
CA GLU A 389 27.29 1.15 13.35
C GLU A 389 26.31 1.40 12.21
N PHE A 390 26.06 2.66 11.88
CA PHE A 390 25.25 3.06 10.71
C PHE A 390 26.14 3.09 9.47
N LEU A 391 26.06 2.05 8.65
CA LEU A 391 26.93 1.83 7.49
C LEU A 391 26.11 1.61 6.21
N PRO A 392 25.65 2.67 5.52
CA PRO A 392 24.91 2.56 4.27
C PRO A 392 25.64 1.75 3.19
N GLU A 393 26.97 1.76 3.19
CA GLU A 393 27.81 1.01 2.24
C GLU A 393 27.48 -0.48 2.17
N ARG A 394 26.95 -1.07 3.26
CA ARG A 394 26.46 -2.46 3.31
C ARG A 394 25.50 -2.82 2.18
N TRP A 395 24.72 -1.86 1.73
CA TRP A 395 23.67 -2.05 0.75
C TRP A 395 24.12 -1.66 -0.67
N MET A 396 25.39 -1.29 -0.84
CA MET A 396 25.94 -0.77 -2.08
C MET A 396 27.35 -1.29 -2.36
N THR A 397 28.36 -0.69 -1.73
CA THR A 397 29.77 -0.82 -2.08
C THR A 397 30.49 -1.90 -1.26
N GLN A 398 29.95 -2.28 -0.11
CA GLN A 398 30.53 -3.26 0.83
C GLN A 398 29.51 -4.35 1.22
N PRO A 399 28.96 -5.12 0.26
CA PRO A 399 27.97 -6.15 0.55
C PRO A 399 28.49 -7.29 1.45
N GLU A 400 29.81 -7.52 1.48
CA GLU A 400 30.48 -8.52 2.32
C GLU A 400 30.31 -8.26 3.83
N LEU A 401 29.94 -7.04 4.20
CA LEU A 401 29.56 -6.75 5.56
C LEU A 401 28.31 -7.58 5.94
N ILE A 402 27.37 -7.86 5.02
CA ILE A 402 26.18 -8.69 5.27
C ILE A 402 26.56 -10.17 5.14
N LYS A 403 26.67 -10.86 6.28
CA LYS A 403 26.99 -12.30 6.34
C LYS A 403 25.78 -13.17 5.98
N ASP A 404 24.59 -12.74 6.40
CA ASP A 404 23.33 -13.42 6.08
C ASP A 404 22.26 -12.36 5.76
N ALA A 405 21.92 -12.20 4.48
CA ALA A 405 20.91 -11.24 4.05
C ALA A 405 19.48 -11.73 4.29
N SER A 406 19.26 -13.03 4.48
CA SER A 406 17.92 -13.61 4.62
C SER A 406 17.20 -13.15 5.88
N VAL A 407 17.96 -12.74 6.90
CA VAL A 407 17.41 -12.23 8.15
C VAL A 407 16.89 -10.81 8.02
N PHE A 408 17.25 -10.05 6.98
CA PHE A 408 16.81 -8.66 6.81
C PHE A 408 15.40 -8.59 6.22
N ILE A 409 14.40 -8.65 7.10
CA ILE A 409 12.98 -8.64 6.76
C ILE A 409 12.22 -7.47 7.40
N PRO A 410 12.62 -6.20 7.15
CA PRO A 410 12.01 -5.04 7.82
C PRO A 410 10.52 -4.88 7.52
N PHE A 411 10.05 -5.51 6.43
CA PHE A 411 8.65 -5.56 6.00
C PHE A 411 8.03 -6.96 6.17
N ASN A 412 8.57 -7.80 7.05
CA ASN A 412 8.24 -9.24 7.15
C ASN A 412 8.46 -10.02 5.84
N ALA A 413 8.14 -11.32 5.88
CA ALA A 413 8.19 -12.22 4.73
C ALA A 413 7.01 -13.22 4.76
N GLY A 414 6.74 -13.83 3.60
CA GLY A 414 5.66 -14.81 3.43
C GLY A 414 4.27 -14.18 3.28
N PRO A 415 3.19 -14.94 3.53
CA PRO A 415 1.81 -14.48 3.35
C PRO A 415 1.43 -13.24 4.16
N TYR A 416 2.16 -12.98 5.25
CA TYR A 416 1.96 -11.85 6.16
C TYR A 416 3.02 -10.74 5.95
N SER A 417 3.66 -10.68 4.77
CA SER A 417 4.52 -9.56 4.41
C SER A 417 3.72 -8.26 4.37
N CYS A 418 4.38 -7.13 4.69
CA CYS A 418 3.73 -5.82 4.72
C CYS A 418 3.14 -5.44 3.36
N VAL A 419 1.81 -5.32 3.32
CA VAL A 419 1.06 -4.87 2.13
C VAL A 419 1.43 -3.45 1.71
N GLY A 420 1.79 -2.60 2.68
CA GLY A 420 2.16 -1.19 2.47
C GLY A 420 3.61 -0.96 2.05
N LYS A 421 4.44 -2.00 1.86
CA LYS A 421 5.88 -1.84 1.60
C LYS A 421 6.20 -0.85 0.47
N GLN A 422 5.49 -0.95 -0.66
CA GLN A 422 5.76 -0.09 -1.81
C GLN A 422 5.35 1.36 -1.57
N LEU A 423 4.23 1.58 -0.87
CA LEU A 423 3.77 2.90 -0.47
C LEU A 423 4.75 3.54 0.51
N ALA A 424 5.14 2.83 1.57
CA ALA A 424 6.10 3.32 2.56
C ALA A 424 7.43 3.72 1.91
N LEU A 425 7.99 2.88 1.03
CA LEU A 425 9.23 3.21 0.33
C LEU A 425 9.08 4.41 -0.64
N MET A 426 7.90 4.62 -1.22
CA MET A 426 7.61 5.82 -2.02
C MET A 426 7.58 7.08 -1.14
N GLU A 427 6.90 7.04 0.01
CA GLU A 427 6.87 8.15 0.97
C GLU A 427 8.29 8.48 1.47
N LEU A 428 9.05 7.46 1.92
CA LEU A 428 10.41 7.62 2.43
C LEU A 428 11.33 8.28 1.40
N ARG A 429 11.29 7.81 0.15
CA ARG A 429 12.10 8.38 -0.93
C ARG A 429 11.68 9.81 -1.24
N ARG A 430 10.37 10.03 -1.42
CA ARG A 430 9.85 11.34 -1.86
C ARG A 430 10.13 12.42 -0.83
N VAL A 431 9.78 12.18 0.44
CA VAL A 431 9.99 13.18 1.50
C VAL A 431 11.48 13.48 1.69
N THR A 432 12.31 12.44 1.73
CA THR A 432 13.77 12.62 1.90
C THR A 432 14.36 13.43 0.76
N ALA A 433 14.03 13.07 -0.48
CA ALA A 433 14.54 13.76 -1.65
C ALA A 433 14.10 15.23 -1.68
N GLU A 434 12.81 15.50 -1.46
CA GLU A 434 12.27 16.85 -1.54
C GLU A 434 12.85 17.80 -0.47
N ILE A 435 13.13 17.29 0.73
CA ILE A 435 13.77 18.08 1.78
C ILE A 435 15.24 18.32 1.43
N LEU A 436 16.00 17.28 1.08
CA LEU A 436 17.45 17.41 0.88
C LEU A 436 17.83 18.22 -0.37
N THR A 437 17.00 18.23 -1.42
CA THR A 437 17.27 19.10 -2.58
C THR A 437 17.06 20.59 -2.29
N ARG A 438 16.39 20.94 -1.18
CA ARG A 438 16.06 22.34 -0.83
C ARG A 438 16.75 22.84 0.42
N TYR A 439 17.12 21.92 1.31
CA TYR A 439 17.58 22.28 2.64
C TYR A 439 18.80 21.47 3.08
N ASP A 440 19.70 22.16 3.77
CA ASP A 440 20.66 21.55 4.67
C ASP A 440 19.99 21.36 6.03
N VAL A 441 20.22 20.21 6.64
CA VAL A 441 19.56 19.76 7.87
C VAL A 441 20.59 19.55 8.96
N GLU A 442 20.39 20.24 10.08
CA GLU A 442 21.27 20.18 11.26
C GLU A 442 20.44 19.93 12.53
N PHE A 443 21.09 19.43 13.57
CA PHE A 443 20.49 19.43 14.90
C PHE A 443 20.25 20.86 15.39
N ALA A 444 19.09 21.09 16.00
CA ALA A 444 18.84 22.33 16.72
C ALA A 444 19.74 22.43 17.95
N GLN A 445 20.00 23.66 18.39
CA GLN A 445 20.76 23.90 19.61
C GLN A 445 20.13 23.15 20.80
N GLY A 446 20.94 22.35 21.49
CA GLY A 446 20.52 21.55 22.64
C GLY A 446 19.91 20.18 22.30
N GLN A 447 19.75 19.83 21.01
CA GLN A 447 19.48 18.45 20.61
C GLN A 447 20.78 17.64 20.67
N THR A 448 20.77 16.52 21.39
CA THR A 448 21.89 15.58 21.45
C THR A 448 21.50 14.24 20.83
N THR A 449 22.52 13.45 20.47
CA THR A 449 22.36 12.10 19.94
C THR A 449 21.82 11.16 21.02
N GLU A 450 22.33 11.31 22.24
CA GLU A 450 21.98 10.51 23.41
C GLU A 450 20.52 10.72 23.81
N ASP A 451 20.06 11.98 23.93
CA ASP A 451 18.68 12.29 24.29
C ASP A 451 17.68 11.69 23.30
N PHE A 452 18.02 11.68 22.00
CA PHE A 452 17.17 11.09 20.98
C PHE A 452 17.13 9.57 21.07
N LEU A 453 18.28 8.92 21.28
CA LEU A 453 18.37 7.47 21.35
C LEU A 453 17.73 6.92 22.62
N ASP A 454 18.02 7.51 23.78
CA ASP A 454 17.52 7.10 25.09
C ASP A 454 16.03 7.40 25.25
N GLY A 455 15.51 8.41 24.56
CA GLY A 455 14.10 8.78 24.60
C GLY A 455 13.15 7.87 23.82
N LYS A 456 13.68 6.93 23.01
CA LYS A 456 12.90 5.98 22.22
C LYS A 456 12.18 4.96 23.10
N ARG A 457 10.99 4.54 22.68
CA ARG A 457 10.18 3.56 23.44
C ARG A 457 9.60 2.53 22.50
N ASP A 458 9.68 1.26 22.90
CA ASP A 458 8.93 0.18 22.26
C ASP A 458 7.53 0.12 22.86
N THR A 459 6.53 0.51 22.09
CA THR A 459 5.13 0.43 22.48
C THR A 459 4.31 -0.30 21.42
N PHE A 460 4.82 -1.45 20.96
CA PHE A 460 4.42 -2.19 19.76
C PHE A 460 5.04 -1.64 18.47
N THR A 461 4.83 -0.36 18.18
CA THR A 461 5.67 0.38 17.23
C THR A 461 6.72 1.20 17.99
N LEU A 462 7.79 1.56 17.30
CA LEU A 462 8.83 2.42 17.82
C LEU A 462 8.31 3.86 17.93
N VAL A 463 8.05 4.32 19.15
CA VAL A 463 7.82 5.74 19.43
C VAL A 463 9.17 6.43 19.56
N THR A 464 9.41 7.39 18.68
CA THR A 464 10.65 8.18 18.67
C THR A 464 10.62 9.28 19.74
N ALA A 465 11.81 9.67 20.19
CA ALA A 465 11.98 10.88 20.97
C ALA A 465 11.76 12.13 20.06
N PRO A 466 11.49 13.31 20.64
CA PRO A 466 11.55 14.56 19.89
C PRO A 466 12.87 14.69 19.14
N LEU A 467 12.78 15.06 17.86
CA LEU A 467 13.94 15.27 16.99
C LEU A 467 13.94 16.72 16.53
N LYS A 468 14.61 17.59 17.28
CA LYS A 468 14.67 19.02 16.98
C LYS A 468 15.73 19.28 15.91
N LEU A 469 15.30 19.61 14.70
CA LEU A 469 16.16 19.96 13.58
C LEU A 469 16.02 21.45 13.22
N VAL A 470 17.04 21.99 12.57
CA VAL A 470 17.02 23.30 11.92
C VAL A 470 17.31 23.08 10.44
N PHE A 471 16.55 23.77 9.59
CA PHE A 471 16.67 23.73 8.14
C PHE A 471 17.25 25.04 7.63
N ARG A 472 18.24 24.97 6.73
CA ARG A 472 18.83 26.11 6.02
C ARG A 472 18.61 25.93 4.53
N GLU A 473 18.23 26.99 3.83
CA GLU A 473 18.06 26.94 2.36
C GLU A 473 19.40 26.68 1.67
N ARG A 474 19.38 25.86 0.62
CA ARG A 474 20.51 25.52 -0.24
C ARG A 474 20.58 26.40 -1.49
#